data_AF-A0A930W0W1-F1
#
_entry.id   AF-A0A930W0W1-F1
#
_cell.length_a   1.000
_cell.length_b   1.000
_cell.length_c   1.000
_cell.angle_alpha   90.00
_cell.angle_beta   90.00
_cell.angle_gamma   90.00
#
_symmetry.space_group_name_H-M   'P 1'
#
loop_
_entity.id
_entity.type
_entity.pdbx_description
1 polymer ?
#
loop_
_entity_poly.entity_id
_entity_poly.type
_entity_poly.pdbx_seq_one_letter_code
_entity_poly.pdbx_strand_id
1 'polypeptide(L)'
;PYIDRVWSNDGPNMCPGILDSTAHDILGEKYIRILPQFSVVGMIFNDPQTPFTIVKSSETGMMAHDGISWQVERDHFITCSDFTPECKKVNEAFSSWYTDLPLEKREAMTNELFDALEAGGAVYFNEITASGSSLRAVLAALMNTDRRTWSVFADLFGALVSASASTIREQMNPRQLFSPTIDTYKGGPSQ
;
A
#
# COMPACT_ATOMS: atom_id res chain seq x y z
N PRO A 1 8.78 -33.08 3.79
CA PRO A 1 7.91 -31.89 4.04
C PRO A 1 7.26 -31.43 2.72
N TYR A 2 5.93 -31.39 2.66
CA TYR A 2 5.18 -30.86 1.50
C TYR A 2 4.67 -29.46 1.85
N ILE A 3 4.98 -28.48 1.01
CA ILE A 3 4.44 -27.11 1.12
C ILE A 3 3.13 -27.06 0.32
N ASP A 4 2.03 -26.72 0.99
CA ASP A 4 0.72 -26.55 0.37
C ASP A 4 0.59 -25.17 -0.30
N ARG A 5 0.75 -24.09 0.49
CA ARG A 5 0.73 -22.69 0.01
C ARG A 5 1.75 -21.83 0.74
N VAL A 6 2.16 -20.76 0.07
CA VAL A 6 2.99 -19.68 0.59
C VAL A 6 2.25 -18.37 0.35
N TRP A 7 2.03 -17.59 1.39
CA TRP A 7 1.27 -16.35 1.33
C TRP A 7 2.20 -15.14 1.44
N SER A 8 2.07 -14.20 0.51
CA SER A 8 2.64 -12.85 0.62
C SER A 8 1.49 -11.87 0.84
N ASN A 9 1.44 -11.32 2.05
CA ASN A 9 0.42 -10.38 2.48
C ASN A 9 1.05 -8.99 2.41
N ASP A 10 0.83 -8.29 1.29
CA ASP A 10 1.36 -6.94 1.05
C ASP A 10 2.90 -6.84 1.12
N GLY A 11 3.57 -7.95 0.78
CA GLY A 11 5.02 -8.01 0.68
C GLY A 11 5.50 -7.54 -0.70
N PRO A 12 6.63 -6.80 -0.77
CA PRO A 12 7.20 -6.40 -2.05
C PRO A 12 7.70 -7.63 -2.81
N ASN A 13 7.85 -7.48 -4.12
CA ASN A 13 8.60 -8.44 -4.91
C ASN A 13 10.11 -8.17 -4.79
N MET A 14 10.91 -9.07 -5.36
CA MET A 14 12.36 -8.91 -5.42
C MET A 14 12.73 -7.99 -6.60
N CYS A 15 13.76 -7.16 -6.40
CA CYS A 15 14.27 -6.29 -7.45
C CYS A 15 14.72 -7.11 -8.68
N PRO A 16 14.22 -6.80 -9.88
CA PRO A 16 14.74 -7.40 -11.11
C PRO A 16 16.25 -7.11 -11.23
N GLY A 17 17.06 -8.16 -11.33
CA GLY A 17 18.52 -8.08 -11.37
C GLY A 17 19.24 -8.57 -10.10
N ILE A 18 18.52 -8.85 -9.01
CA ILE A 18 19.10 -9.51 -7.82
C ILE A 18 18.90 -11.03 -7.87
N LEU A 19 17.76 -11.49 -8.39
CA LEU A 19 17.42 -12.90 -8.57
C LEU A 19 16.93 -13.16 -9.99
N ASP A 20 17.28 -14.34 -10.51
CA ASP A 20 16.89 -14.78 -11.86
C ASP A 20 15.46 -15.31 -11.94
N SER A 21 14.85 -15.61 -10.78
CA SER A 21 13.50 -16.19 -10.68
C SER A 21 12.72 -15.55 -9.54
N THR A 22 11.44 -15.27 -9.78
CA THR A 22 10.49 -14.81 -8.78
C THR A 22 9.99 -15.97 -7.90
N ALA A 23 9.35 -15.64 -6.78
CA ALA A 23 8.66 -16.65 -5.97
C ALA A 23 7.57 -17.38 -6.77
N HIS A 24 6.90 -16.68 -7.69
CA HIS A 24 5.88 -17.27 -8.56
C HIS A 24 6.49 -18.24 -9.58
N ASP A 25 7.67 -17.95 -10.14
CA ASP A 25 8.35 -18.88 -11.06
C ASP A 25 8.68 -20.23 -10.41
N ILE A 26 9.00 -20.21 -9.12
CA ILE A 26 9.39 -21.40 -8.35
C ILE A 26 8.16 -22.16 -7.82
N LEU A 27 7.19 -21.45 -7.28
CA LEU A 27 6.06 -22.03 -6.53
C LEU A 27 4.76 -22.12 -7.34
N GLY A 28 4.67 -21.41 -8.47
CA GLY A 28 3.48 -21.30 -9.30
C GLY A 28 2.25 -20.87 -8.49
N GLU A 29 1.15 -21.59 -8.68
CA GLU A 29 -0.13 -21.39 -8.00
C GLU A 29 -0.09 -21.56 -6.47
N LYS A 30 1.01 -22.09 -5.92
CA LYS A 30 1.17 -22.18 -4.46
C LYS A 30 1.54 -20.84 -3.84
N TYR A 31 2.10 -19.92 -4.61
CA TYR A 31 2.42 -18.58 -4.16
C TYR A 31 1.22 -17.66 -4.32
N ILE A 32 0.60 -17.29 -3.20
CA ILE A 32 -0.60 -16.46 -3.17
C ILE A 32 -0.22 -15.07 -2.68
N ARG A 33 -0.50 -14.06 -3.50
CA ARG A 33 -0.28 -12.66 -3.15
C ARG A 33 -1.61 -11.99 -2.86
N ILE A 34 -1.72 -11.42 -1.66
CA ILE A 34 -2.85 -10.59 -1.26
C ILE A 34 -2.34 -9.17 -1.05
N LEU A 35 -2.96 -8.21 -1.71
CA LEU A 35 -2.64 -6.79 -1.61
C LEU A 35 -3.88 -6.01 -1.14
N PRO A 36 -3.77 -5.07 -0.20
CA PRO A 36 -4.88 -4.17 0.13
C PRO A 36 -5.21 -3.24 -1.04
N GLN A 37 -6.44 -2.70 -1.04
CA GLN A 37 -6.88 -1.74 -2.06
C GLN A 37 -5.98 -0.49 -2.16
N PHE A 38 -5.30 -0.14 -1.07
CA PHE A 38 -4.16 0.78 -1.04
C PHE A 38 -2.90 0.01 -0.65
N SER A 39 -2.07 -0.36 -1.63
CA SER A 39 -0.88 -1.21 -1.47
C SER A 39 0.32 -0.55 -2.14
N VAL A 40 1.14 0.14 -1.34
CA VAL A 40 2.41 0.74 -1.82
C VAL A 40 3.54 -0.29 -1.73
N VAL A 41 3.73 -0.86 -0.55
CA VAL A 41 4.81 -1.83 -0.26
C VAL A 41 4.69 -3.07 -1.15
N GLY A 42 3.52 -3.70 -1.20
CA GLY A 42 3.31 -4.90 -2.02
C GLY A 42 3.45 -4.70 -3.53
N MET A 43 3.48 -3.45 -3.98
CA MET A 43 3.64 -3.08 -5.39
C MET A 43 5.07 -2.68 -5.76
N ILE A 44 5.99 -2.58 -4.79
CA ILE A 44 7.41 -2.38 -5.05
C ILE A 44 7.94 -3.61 -5.82
N PHE A 45 8.63 -3.34 -6.94
CA PHE A 45 9.14 -4.34 -7.88
C PHE A 45 8.07 -5.30 -8.43
N ASN A 46 6.81 -4.84 -8.49
CA ASN A 46 5.75 -5.68 -9.01
C ASN A 46 6.03 -6.12 -10.45
N ASP A 47 5.82 -7.41 -10.69
CA ASP A 47 5.85 -8.00 -12.03
C ASP A 47 4.40 -8.14 -12.53
N PRO A 48 4.04 -7.52 -13.67
CA PRO A 48 2.70 -7.64 -14.24
C PRO A 48 2.26 -9.08 -14.56
N GLN A 49 3.18 -10.03 -14.72
CA GLN A 49 2.85 -11.44 -14.97
C GLN A 49 2.51 -12.21 -13.69
N THR A 50 2.92 -11.70 -12.52
CA THR A 50 2.66 -12.37 -11.25
C THR A 50 1.27 -12.02 -10.71
N PRO A 51 0.33 -12.98 -10.61
CA PRO A 51 -1.04 -12.70 -10.17
C PRO A 51 -1.10 -12.31 -8.69
N PHE A 52 -2.08 -11.48 -8.35
CA PHE A 52 -2.41 -11.11 -6.97
C PHE A 52 -3.90 -10.84 -6.83
N THR A 53 -4.41 -10.91 -5.60
CA THR A 53 -5.78 -10.55 -5.25
C THR A 53 -5.80 -9.24 -4.48
N ILE A 54 -6.63 -8.29 -4.93
CA ILE A 54 -6.84 -7.02 -4.22
C ILE A 54 -7.97 -7.22 -3.22
N VAL A 55 -7.73 -6.91 -1.94
CA VAL A 55 -8.73 -7.03 -0.87
C VAL A 55 -9.15 -5.66 -0.35
N LYS A 56 -10.42 -5.56 0.02
CA LYS A 56 -11.00 -4.35 0.59
C LYS A 56 -10.51 -4.17 2.03
N SER A 57 -10.11 -2.96 2.39
CA SER A 57 -9.79 -2.60 3.78
C SER A 57 -10.89 -1.71 4.37
N SER A 58 -11.12 -1.79 5.68
CA SER A 58 -11.90 -0.79 6.44
C SER A 58 -11.09 0.46 6.78
N GLU A 59 -9.79 0.44 6.55
CA GLU A 59 -8.86 1.55 6.76
C GLU A 59 -8.42 2.14 5.42
N THR A 60 -7.82 3.34 5.46
CA THR A 60 -7.37 4.05 4.25
C THR A 60 -5.89 4.46 4.34
N GLY A 61 -5.27 4.68 3.19
CA GLY A 61 -3.85 5.04 3.10
C GLY A 61 -2.96 4.00 3.76
N MET A 62 -1.93 4.45 4.49
CA MET A 62 -0.97 3.55 5.14
C MET A 62 -1.60 2.60 6.16
N MET A 63 -2.74 2.95 6.75
CA MET A 63 -3.41 2.07 7.71
C MET A 63 -4.05 0.84 7.05
N ALA A 64 -4.32 0.90 5.73
CA ALA A 64 -4.85 -0.24 4.97
C ALA A 64 -3.84 -1.41 4.85
N HIS A 65 -2.56 -1.17 5.16
CA HIS A 65 -1.52 -2.19 5.23
C HIS A 65 -1.70 -3.14 6.44
N ASP A 66 -2.46 -2.75 7.46
CA ASP A 66 -2.78 -3.65 8.58
C ASP A 66 -3.75 -4.74 8.10
N GLY A 67 -3.29 -5.98 8.04
CA GLY A 67 -4.09 -7.12 7.62
C GLY A 67 -5.36 -7.36 8.44
N ILE A 68 -5.44 -6.84 9.67
CA ILE A 68 -6.65 -6.90 10.50
C ILE A 68 -7.77 -6.02 9.92
N SER A 69 -7.42 -4.96 9.19
CA SER A 69 -8.39 -4.09 8.53
C SER A 69 -9.02 -4.72 7.27
N TRP A 70 -8.51 -5.86 6.80
CA TRP A 70 -8.97 -6.48 5.56
C TRP A 70 -10.33 -7.15 5.77
N GLN A 71 -11.32 -6.69 5.01
CA GLN A 71 -12.70 -7.11 5.19
C GLN A 71 -12.89 -8.53 4.67
N VAL A 72 -13.61 -9.32 5.46
CA VAL A 72 -13.96 -10.70 5.13
C VAL A 72 -15.48 -10.87 5.11
N GLU A 73 -15.96 -11.73 4.23
CA GLU A 73 -17.32 -12.25 4.26
C GLU A 73 -17.23 -13.76 4.50
N ARG A 74 -17.71 -14.22 5.67
CA ARG A 74 -17.62 -15.63 6.11
C ARG A 74 -16.19 -16.16 6.10
N ASP A 75 -15.82 -16.90 5.06
CA ASP A 75 -14.58 -17.66 4.90
C ASP A 75 -13.65 -17.10 3.82
N HIS A 76 -13.96 -15.93 3.24
CA HIS A 76 -13.15 -15.31 2.19
C HIS A 76 -13.03 -13.80 2.36
N PHE A 77 -11.99 -13.21 1.75
CA PHE A 77 -11.83 -11.76 1.68
C PHE A 77 -12.84 -11.13 0.71
N ILE A 78 -13.31 -9.93 1.04
CA ILE A 78 -14.02 -9.10 0.08
C ILE A 78 -12.99 -8.53 -0.90
N THR A 79 -13.08 -8.91 -2.17
CA THR A 79 -12.12 -8.50 -3.20
C THR A 79 -12.53 -7.22 -3.91
N CYS A 80 -11.55 -6.45 -4.39
CA CYS A 80 -11.74 -5.31 -5.28
C CYS A 80 -11.20 -5.61 -6.68
N SER A 81 -11.78 -5.00 -7.70
CA SER A 81 -11.28 -5.14 -9.08
C SER A 81 -10.00 -4.35 -9.35
N ASP A 82 -9.72 -3.35 -8.52
CA ASP A 82 -8.66 -2.37 -8.79
C ASP A 82 -8.21 -1.65 -7.52
N PHE A 83 -7.02 -1.05 -7.58
CA PHE A 83 -6.46 -0.18 -6.54
C PHE A 83 -7.15 1.18 -6.52
N THR A 84 -7.05 1.90 -5.40
CA THR A 84 -7.52 3.29 -5.35
C THR A 84 -6.71 4.19 -6.32
N PRO A 85 -7.29 5.29 -6.83
CA PRO A 85 -6.56 6.23 -7.68
C PRO A 85 -5.28 6.78 -7.03
N GLU A 86 -5.31 7.04 -5.73
CA GLU A 86 -4.17 7.53 -4.96
C GLU A 86 -3.06 6.48 -4.90
N CYS A 87 -3.40 5.22 -4.66
CA CYS A 87 -2.47 4.09 -4.66
C CYS A 87 -1.75 3.98 -6.00
N LYS A 88 -2.49 4.05 -7.12
CA LYS A 88 -1.91 3.99 -8.47
C LYS A 88 -0.89 5.10 -8.73
N LYS A 89 -1.21 6.33 -8.29
CA LYS A 89 -0.32 7.48 -8.45
C LYS A 89 0.99 7.28 -7.69
N VAL A 90 0.92 6.82 -6.44
CA VAL A 90 2.11 6.51 -5.62
C VAL A 90 2.92 5.39 -6.27
N ASN A 91 2.26 4.32 -6.73
CA ASN A 91 2.94 3.19 -7.37
C ASN A 91 3.65 3.58 -8.67
N GLU A 92 3.06 4.48 -9.46
CA GLU A 92 3.70 5.02 -10.66
C GLU A 92 4.96 5.83 -10.31
N ALA A 93 4.89 6.66 -9.26
CA ALA A 93 6.06 7.41 -8.80
C ALA A 93 7.18 6.49 -8.32
N PHE A 94 6.87 5.48 -7.51
CA PHE A 94 7.85 4.47 -7.07
C PHE A 94 8.46 3.70 -8.25
N SER A 95 7.63 3.24 -9.19
CA SER A 95 8.10 2.54 -10.38
C SER A 95 9.07 3.41 -11.20
N SER A 96 8.69 4.66 -11.48
CA SER A 96 9.54 5.62 -12.20
C SER A 96 10.84 5.98 -11.45
N TRP A 97 10.79 5.96 -10.12
CA TRP A 97 11.93 6.30 -9.28
C TRP A 97 13.11 5.36 -9.46
N TYR A 98 12.88 4.04 -9.46
CA TYR A 98 13.95 3.05 -9.61
C TYR A 98 14.16 2.52 -11.03
N THR A 99 13.21 2.73 -11.95
CA THR A 99 13.30 2.19 -13.32
C THR A 99 14.49 2.79 -14.09
N ASP A 100 15.19 1.92 -14.83
CA ASP A 100 16.37 2.21 -15.65
C ASP A 100 17.57 2.80 -14.90
N LEU A 101 17.58 2.70 -13.57
CA LEU A 101 18.72 3.12 -12.76
C LEU A 101 19.67 1.95 -12.46
N PRO A 102 20.99 2.17 -12.50
CA PRO A 102 21.95 1.22 -11.96
C PRO A 102 21.80 1.11 -10.44
N LEU A 103 22.23 -0.01 -9.86
CA LEU A 103 22.05 -0.31 -8.44
C LEU A 103 22.65 0.77 -7.53
N GLU A 104 23.83 1.30 -7.88
CA GLU A 104 24.52 2.34 -7.11
C GLU A 104 23.69 3.63 -7.04
N LYS A 105 23.00 3.97 -8.14
CA LYS A 105 22.14 5.16 -8.15
C LYS A 105 20.82 4.93 -7.41
N ARG A 106 20.28 3.71 -7.44
CA ARG A 106 19.11 3.35 -6.62
C ARG A 106 19.44 3.43 -5.14
N GLU A 107 20.61 2.95 -4.72
CA GLU A 107 21.11 3.06 -3.36
C GLU A 107 21.23 4.53 -2.94
N ALA A 108 21.92 5.36 -3.72
CA ALA A 108 22.09 6.78 -3.43
C ALA A 108 20.74 7.50 -3.27
N MET A 109 19.80 7.28 -4.20
CA MET A 109 18.47 7.88 -4.14
C MET A 109 17.62 7.35 -2.97
N THR A 110 17.75 6.07 -2.64
CA THR A 110 17.10 5.48 -1.46
C THR A 110 17.60 6.16 -0.19
N ASN A 111 18.92 6.30 -0.04
CA ASN A 111 19.53 6.99 1.09
C ASN A 111 19.07 8.45 1.15
N GLU A 112 19.08 9.18 0.03
CA GLU A 112 18.56 10.56 -0.04
C GLU A 112 17.11 10.68 0.45
N LEU A 113 16.24 9.74 0.06
CA LEU A 113 14.84 9.75 0.50
C LEU A 113 14.73 9.54 2.01
N PHE A 114 15.38 8.50 2.55
CA PHE A 114 15.29 8.17 3.97
C PHE A 114 15.99 9.20 4.85
N ASP A 115 17.17 9.69 4.46
CA ASP A 115 17.86 10.80 5.14
C ASP A 115 16.96 12.05 5.21
N ALA A 116 16.23 12.33 4.13
CA ALA A 116 15.32 13.47 4.11
C ALA A 116 14.09 13.25 4.98
N LEU A 117 13.49 12.05 4.99
CA LEU A 117 12.37 11.71 5.89
C LEU A 117 12.78 11.79 7.36
N GLU A 118 14.02 11.42 7.68
CA GLU A 118 14.58 11.43 9.04
C GLU A 118 15.12 12.80 9.48
N ALA A 119 15.27 13.78 8.57
CA ALA A 119 15.85 15.10 8.87
C ALA A 119 15.15 15.85 10.01
N GLY A 120 13.87 15.56 10.25
CA GLY A 120 13.07 16.10 11.36
C GLY A 120 13.11 15.28 12.65
N GLY A 121 13.93 14.23 12.72
CA GLY A 121 13.99 13.28 13.83
C GLY A 121 12.83 12.28 13.87
N ALA A 122 12.10 12.12 12.75
CA ALA A 122 10.99 11.19 12.65
C ALA A 122 11.51 9.75 12.54
N VAL A 123 10.93 8.85 13.34
CA VAL A 123 11.10 7.40 13.27
C VAL A 123 9.92 6.77 12.50
N TYR A 124 8.74 7.39 12.57
CA TYR A 124 7.53 6.92 11.91
C TYR A 124 6.96 7.96 10.93
N PHE A 125 6.27 7.52 9.87
CA PHE A 125 5.69 8.41 8.86
C PHE A 125 4.70 9.44 9.42
N ASN A 126 3.95 9.09 10.47
CA ASN A 126 3.00 10.00 11.12
C ASN A 126 3.71 11.11 11.92
N GLU A 127 4.97 10.95 12.31
CA GLU A 127 5.74 11.97 13.02
C GLU A 127 6.21 13.10 12.10
N ILE A 128 6.35 12.81 10.80
CA ILE A 128 6.68 13.81 9.77
C ILE A 128 5.60 14.88 9.69
N THR A 129 4.33 14.49 9.80
CA THR A 129 3.17 15.39 9.76
C THR A 129 2.73 15.88 11.14
N ALA A 130 3.33 15.35 12.21
CA ALA A 130 2.95 15.72 13.59
C ALA A 130 3.27 17.18 13.94
N SER A 131 4.25 17.79 13.27
CA SER A 131 4.56 19.22 13.47
C SER A 131 5.02 19.91 12.19
N GLY A 132 4.73 21.21 12.08
CA GLY A 132 5.20 22.02 10.96
C GLY A 132 6.73 22.14 10.90
N SER A 133 7.42 22.05 12.04
CA SER A 133 8.89 22.01 12.10
C SER A 133 9.47 20.74 11.51
N SER A 134 8.89 19.58 11.83
CA SER A 134 9.30 18.27 11.29
C SER A 134 9.11 18.25 9.78
N LEU A 135 7.92 18.65 9.30
CA LEU A 135 7.65 18.74 7.87
C LEU A 135 8.62 19.71 7.16
N ARG A 136 8.91 20.87 7.76
CA ARG A 136 9.84 21.84 7.16
C ARG A 136 11.26 21.29 7.06
N ALA A 137 11.71 20.52 8.05
CA ALA A 137 13.03 19.88 8.01
C ALA A 137 13.13 18.88 6.85
N VAL A 138 12.11 18.03 6.68
CA VAL A 138 12.02 17.07 5.56
C VAL A 138 12.01 17.78 4.22
N LEU A 139 11.16 18.80 4.05
CA LEU A 139 11.09 19.58 2.81
C LEU A 139 12.43 20.27 2.48
N ALA A 140 13.12 20.82 3.49
CA ALA A 140 14.42 21.46 3.30
C ALA A 140 15.52 20.47 2.88
N ALA A 141 15.52 19.25 3.43
CA ALA A 141 16.44 18.20 3.02
C ALA A 141 16.17 17.77 1.56
N LEU A 142 14.90 17.56 1.22
CA LEU A 142 14.48 17.15 -0.12
C LEU A 142 14.81 18.16 -1.23
N MET A 143 14.91 19.46 -0.92
CA MET A 143 15.31 20.49 -1.91
C MET A 143 16.69 20.23 -2.54
N ASN A 144 17.54 19.44 -1.89
CA ASN A 144 18.89 19.10 -2.37
C ASN A 144 18.98 17.70 -3.00
N THR A 145 17.84 17.01 -3.20
CA THR A 145 17.78 15.64 -3.76
C THR A 145 17.42 15.61 -5.24
N ASP A 146 17.55 14.45 -5.88
CA ASP A 146 17.12 14.26 -7.27
C ASP A 146 15.61 14.52 -7.45
N ARG A 147 15.21 15.05 -8.60
CA ARG A 147 13.80 15.37 -8.92
C ARG A 147 12.88 14.15 -8.84
N ARG A 148 13.38 12.94 -9.13
CA ARG A 148 12.60 11.71 -8.97
C ARG A 148 12.36 11.40 -7.49
N THR A 149 13.34 11.63 -6.61
CA THR A 149 13.20 11.50 -5.14
C THR A 149 12.15 12.46 -4.61
N TRP A 150 12.16 13.72 -5.07
CA TRP A 150 11.10 14.68 -4.75
C TRP A 150 9.71 14.22 -5.19
N SER A 151 9.59 13.62 -6.38
CA SER A 151 8.30 13.12 -6.89
C SER A 151 7.71 12.02 -6.02
N VAL A 152 8.55 11.04 -5.62
CA VAL A 152 8.11 9.95 -4.73
C VAL A 152 7.60 10.51 -3.40
N PHE A 153 8.34 11.44 -2.80
CA PHE A 153 7.89 12.10 -1.58
C PHE A 153 6.55 12.81 -1.78
N ALA A 154 6.42 13.62 -2.84
CA ALA A 154 5.21 14.41 -3.08
C ALA A 154 3.96 13.54 -3.24
N ASP A 155 4.07 12.42 -3.96
CA ASP A 155 2.95 11.51 -4.17
C ASP A 155 2.62 10.69 -2.91
N LEU A 156 3.64 10.18 -2.20
CA LEU A 156 3.45 9.51 -0.91
C LEU A 156 2.79 10.45 0.11
N PHE A 157 3.30 11.66 0.23
CA PHE A 157 2.77 12.67 1.14
C PHE A 157 1.35 13.08 0.75
N GLY A 158 1.08 13.25 -0.54
CA GLY A 158 -0.26 13.52 -1.05
C GLY A 158 -1.26 12.42 -0.69
N ALA A 159 -0.86 11.15 -0.79
CA ALA A 159 -1.69 10.01 -0.41
C ALA A 159 -1.97 9.97 1.10
N LEU A 160 -0.98 10.27 1.95
CA LEU A 160 -1.15 10.38 3.41
C LEU A 160 -2.17 11.44 3.80
N VAL A 161 -2.09 12.63 3.20
CA VAL A 161 -3.04 13.73 3.45
C VAL A 161 -4.45 13.35 2.99
N SER A 162 -4.59 12.77 1.80
CA SER A 162 -5.88 12.32 1.26
C SER A 162 -6.55 11.27 2.15
N ALA A 163 -5.79 10.27 2.63
CA ALA A 163 -6.30 9.25 3.53
C ALA A 163 -6.78 9.81 4.88
N SER A 164 -6.06 10.80 5.41
CA SER A 164 -6.47 11.50 6.63
C SER A 164 -7.79 12.27 6.41
N ALA A 165 -7.96 12.92 5.26
CA ALA A 165 -9.17 13.64 4.91
C ALA A 165 -10.38 12.72 4.67
N SER A 166 -10.19 11.56 4.03
CA SER A 166 -11.26 10.57 3.84
C SER A 166 -11.76 10.01 5.16
N THR A 167 -10.86 9.69 6.08
CA THR A 167 -11.18 9.20 7.42
C THR A 167 -12.05 10.21 8.20
N ILE A 168 -11.65 11.49 8.18
CA ILE A 168 -12.42 12.58 8.80
C ILE A 168 -13.80 12.72 8.15
N ARG A 169 -13.88 12.64 6.82
CA ARG A 169 -15.15 12.75 6.08
C ARG A 169 -16.11 11.59 6.39
N GLU A 170 -15.59 10.38 6.53
CA GLU A 170 -16.39 9.18 6.83
C GLU A 170 -16.94 9.21 8.26
N GLN A 171 -16.12 9.63 9.23
CA GLN A 171 -16.56 9.89 10.60
C GLN A 171 -17.61 11.03 10.69
N MET A 172 -17.54 12.03 9.81
CA MET A 172 -18.53 13.12 9.73
C MET A 172 -19.80 12.75 8.93
N ASN A 173 -19.89 11.55 8.36
CA ASN A 173 -21.07 11.11 7.62
C ASN A 173 -21.91 10.11 8.46
N PRO A 174 -22.88 10.58 9.27
CA PRO A 174 -23.62 9.73 10.22
C PRO A 174 -24.54 8.69 9.56
N ARG A 175 -24.60 8.61 8.22
CA ARG A 175 -25.46 7.68 7.48
C ARG A 175 -24.96 6.25 7.37
N GLN A 176 -23.75 5.93 7.83
CA GLN A 176 -23.22 4.55 7.78
C GLN A 176 -23.19 3.84 9.14
N LEU A 177 -23.55 4.49 10.24
CA LEU A 177 -23.50 3.87 11.57
C LEU A 177 -24.65 2.89 11.85
N PHE A 178 -25.74 2.89 11.07
CA PHE A 178 -26.78 1.86 11.17
C PHE A 178 -27.49 1.67 9.82
N SER A 179 -27.09 0.64 9.06
CA SER A 179 -28.03 -0.06 8.18
C SER A 179 -28.35 -1.40 8.85
N PRO A 180 -29.49 -1.54 9.54
CA PRO A 180 -29.97 -2.85 9.91
C PRO A 180 -30.41 -3.53 8.62
N THR A 181 -29.64 -4.52 8.17
CA THR A 181 -30.12 -5.47 7.17
C THR A 181 -31.32 -6.20 7.79
N ILE A 182 -32.53 -5.81 7.40
CA ILE A 182 -33.72 -6.56 7.76
C ILE A 182 -33.67 -7.85 6.93
N ASP A 183 -33.23 -8.93 7.57
CA ASP A 183 -33.46 -10.29 7.10
C ASP A 183 -34.98 -10.54 7.06
N THR A 184 -35.56 -10.45 5.86
CA THR A 184 -36.87 -11.06 5.60
C THR A 184 -36.64 -12.50 5.15
N TYR A 185 -36.36 -13.36 6.12
CA TYR A 185 -36.42 -14.80 5.92
C TYR A 185 -37.91 -15.20 5.79
N LYS A 186 -38.45 -15.17 4.58
CA LYS A 186 -39.73 -15.84 4.28
C LYS A 186 -39.47 -17.32 4.08
N GLY A 187 -39.49 -18.06 5.18
CA GLY A 187 -39.66 -19.50 5.15
C GLY A 187 -41.03 -19.86 4.57
N GLY A 188 -41.05 -20.75 3.60
CA GLY A 188 -42.15 -21.68 3.36
C GLY A 188 -41.60 -23.10 3.37
N PRO A 189 -42.42 -24.15 3.25
CA PRO A 189 -43.88 -24.23 3.36
C PRO A 189 -44.31 -25.08 4.59
N SER A 190 -45.55 -24.90 5.05
CA SER A 190 -46.22 -25.89 5.91
C SER A 190 -47.24 -26.68 5.09
N GLN A 191 -47.30 -27.98 5.41
CA GLN A 191 -48.12 -29.03 4.82
C GLN A 191 -49.60 -28.68 4.64
#